data_AF-A0A7C9BKX3-F1
#
_entry.id   AF-A0A7C9BKX3-F1
#
_cell.length_a   1.000
_cell.length_b   1.000
_cell.length_c   1.000
_cell.angle_alpha   90.00
_cell.angle_beta   90.00
_cell.angle_gamma   90.00
#
_symmetry.space_group_name_H-M   'P 1'
#
loop_
_entity.id
_entity.type
_entity.pdbx_description
1 polymer ?
#
loop_
_entity_poly.entity_id
_entity_poly.type
_entity_poly.pdbx_seq_one_letter_code
_entity_poly.pdbx_strand_id
1 'polypeptide(L)' 'MNILIGAIREAHSETLRAIDRAGTILQSDPEFGVLLGRLQECHTALQEVENQAVRIKSRCDQDTEH' A
#
# COMPACT_ATOMS: atom_id res chain seq x y z
N MET A 1 -14.73 -9.40 -2.82
CA MET A 1 -14.10 -8.06 -2.87
C MET A 1 -13.56 -7.60 -1.51
N ASN A 2 -14.30 -7.71 -0.40
CA ASN A 2 -13.84 -7.25 0.93
C ASN A 2 -12.52 -7.90 1.39
N ILE A 3 -12.35 -9.21 1.18
CA ILE A 3 -11.12 -9.95 1.54
C ILE A 3 -9.91 -9.40 0.77
N LEU A 4 -10.08 -9.12 -0.53
CA LEU A 4 -9.02 -8.56 -1.38
C LEU A 4 -8.60 -7.16 -0.94
N ILE A 5 -9.57 -6.27 -0.66
CA ILE A 5 -9.30 -4.92 -0.13
C ILE A 5 -8.59 -5.01 1.23
N GLY A 6 -8.99 -5.96 2.08
CA GLY A 6 -8.32 -6.26 3.34
C GLY A 6 -6.85 -6.61 3.14
N ALA A 7 -6.54 -7.54 2.24
CA ALA A 7 -5.17 -7.94 1.92
C ALA A 7 -4.32 -6.78 1.38
N ILE A 8 -4.90 -5.89 0.55
CA ILE A 8 -4.20 -4.70 0.05
C ILE A 8 -3.86 -3.74 1.20
N ARG A 9 -4.79 -3.51 2.14
CA ARG A 9 -4.57 -2.68 3.32
C ARG A 9 -3.48 -3.24 4.25
N GLU A 10 -3.47 -4.56 4.42
CA GLU A 10 -2.41 -5.23 5.19
C GLU A 10 -1.04 -5.02 4.55
N ALA A 11 -0.92 -5.23 3.24
CA ALA A 11 0.32 -4.97 2.50
C ALA A 11 0.76 -3.50 2.60
N HIS A 12 -0.19 -2.55 2.53
CA HIS A 12 0.07 -1.13 2.68
C HIS A 12 0.61 -0.78 4.08
N SER A 13 0.00 -1.34 5.13
CA SER A 13 0.46 -1.18 6.51
C SER A 13 1.84 -1.77 6.74
N GLU A 14 2.12 -2.96 6.22
CA GLU A 14 3.46 -3.57 6.32
C GLU A 14 4.53 -2.76 5.59
N THR A 15 4.18 -2.16 4.45
CA THR A 15 5.10 -1.26 3.74
C THR A 15 5.45 -0.03 4.57
N LEU A 16 4.47 0.57 5.25
CA LEU A 16 4.73 1.69 6.16
C LEU A 16 5.64 1.28 7.33
N ARG A 17 5.39 0.10 7.92
CA ARG A 17 6.27 -0.45 8.98
C ARG A 17 7.68 -0.71 8.47
N ALA A 18 7.83 -1.15 7.22
CA ALA A 18 9.14 -1.34 6.59
C ALA A 18 9.89 -0.02 6.43
N ILE A 19 9.20 1.07 6.06
CA ILE A 19 9.77 2.44 6.00
C ILE A 19 10.30 2.85 7.37
N ASP A 20 9.49 2.73 8.42
CA ASP A 20 9.88 3.13 9.78
C ASP A 20 11.09 2.33 10.28
N ARG A 21 11.10 1.01 10.02
CA ARG A 21 12.22 0.12 10.38
C ARG A 21 13.48 0.46 9.58
N ALA A 22 13.36 0.73 8.28
CA ALA A 22 14.48 1.13 7.45
C ALA A 22 15.12 2.43 7.95
N GLY A 23 14.29 3.43 8.31
CA GLY A 23 14.78 4.67 8.92
C GLY A 23 15.50 4.45 10.25
N THR A 24 15.03 3.50 11.06
CA THR A 24 15.67 3.20 12.35
C THR A 24 17.00 2.45 12.17
N ILE A 25 17.05 1.48 11.25
CA ILE A 25 18.18 0.54 11.14
C ILE A 25 19.27 1.07 10.20
N LEU A 26 18.88 1.72 9.09
CA LEU A 26 19.76 2.01 7.97
C LEU A 26 20.04 3.51 7.78
N GLN A 27 19.58 4.41 8.65
CA GLN A 27 19.72 5.87 8.45
C GLN A 27 21.14 6.37 8.13
N SER A 28 22.18 5.66 8.60
CA SER A 28 23.59 6.03 8.35
C SER A 28 24.20 5.34 7.13
N ASP A 29 23.45 4.45 6.47
CA ASP A 29 23.89 3.73 5.29
C ASP A 29 23.80 4.60 4.02
N PRO A 30 24.82 4.65 3.16
CA PRO A 30 24.80 5.45 1.93
C PRO A 30 23.68 5.09 0.95
N GLU A 31 23.21 3.84 0.94
CA GLU A 31 22.15 3.37 0.05
C GLU A 31 20.74 3.56 0.63
N PHE A 32 20.63 4.01 1.89
CA PHE A 32 19.35 4.19 2.57
C PHE A 32 18.37 5.06 1.78
N GLY A 33 18.83 6.16 1.18
CA GLY A 33 17.97 7.05 0.39
C GLY A 33 17.32 6.34 -0.80
N VAL A 34 18.04 5.45 -1.46
CA VAL A 34 17.51 4.66 -2.59
C VAL A 34 16.46 3.66 -2.09
N LEU A 35 16.76 2.95 -1.00
CA LEU A 35 15.86 1.98 -0.41
C LEU A 35 14.57 2.63 0.11
N LEU A 36 14.70 3.78 0.79
CA LEU A 36 13.57 4.58 1.27
C LEU A 36 12.67 5.03 0.11
N GLY A 37 13.26 5.53 -0.98
CA GLY A 37 12.51 5.94 -2.18
C GLY A 37 11.68 4.79 -2.76
N ARG A 38 12.28 3.60 -2.89
CA ARG A 38 11.56 2.40 -3.38
C ARG A 38 10.42 1.98 -2.46
N LEU A 39 10.60 2.05 -1.15
CA LEU A 39 9.54 1.74 -0.20
C LEU A 39 8.39 2.76 -0.27
N GLN A 40 8.70 4.04 -0.49
CA GLN A 40 7.69 5.10 -0.68
C GLN A 40 6.92 4.92 -2.00
N GLU A 41 7.59 4.49 -3.07
CA GLU A 41 6.94 4.11 -4.33
C GLU A 41 5.99 2.94 -4.14
N CYS A 42 6.42 1.87 -3.43
CA CYS A 42 5.55 0.74 -3.09
C CYS A 42 4.33 1.18 -2.27
N HIS A 43 4.53 2.06 -1.29
CA HIS A 43 3.45 2.59 -0.46
C HIS A 43 2.41 3.33 -1.31
N THR A 44 2.86 4.18 -2.23
CA THR A 44 1.99 4.94 -3.14
C THR A 44 1.24 4.02 -4.09
N ALA A 45 1.91 3.05 -4.70
CA ALA A 45 1.28 2.06 -5.58
C ALA A 45 0.20 1.25 -4.87
N LEU A 46 0.45 0.81 -3.62
CA LEU A 46 -0.54 0.10 -2.82
C LEU A 46 -1.76 0.96 -2.48
N GLN A 47 -1.56 2.25 -2.19
CA GLN A 47 -2.66 3.19 -1.97
C GLN A 47 -3.53 3.36 -3.22
N GLU A 48 -2.92 3.44 -4.40
CA GLU A 48 -3.63 3.51 -5.68
C GLU A 48 -4.42 2.24 -5.97
N VAL A 49 -3.82 1.07 -5.73
CA VAL A 49 -4.48 -0.24 -5.88
C VAL A 49 -5.66 -0.37 -4.93
N GLU A 50 -5.55 0.07 -3.68
CA GLU A 50 -6.68 0.09 -2.73
C GLU A 50 -7.82 0.95 -3.27
N ASN A 51 -7.51 2.18 -3.70
CA ASN A 51 -8.50 3.11 -4.24
C ASN A 51 -9.23 2.53 -5.45
N GLN A 52 -8.50 1.87 -6.36
CA GLN A 52 -9.08 1.19 -7.51
C GLN A 52 -9.98 0.03 -7.09
N ALA A 53 -9.54 -0.81 -6.15
CA ALA A 53 -10.33 -1.93 -5.63
C ALA A 53 -11.64 -1.47 -4.97
N VAL A 54 -11.60 -0.38 -4.20
CA VAL A 54 -12.79 0.25 -3.60
C VAL A 54 -13.75 0.76 -4.67
N ARG A 55 -13.25 1.43 -5.72
CA ARG A 55 -14.09 1.89 -6.84
C ARG A 55 -14.75 0.74 -7.60
N ILE A 56 -14.01 -0.36 -7.82
CA ILE A 56 -14.56 -1.56 -8.46
C ILE A 56 -15.66 -2.16 -7.59
N LYS A 57 -15.43 -2.30 -6.27
CA LYS A 57 -16.44 -2.78 -5.33
C LYS A 57 -17.71 -1.94 -5.41
N SER A 58 -17.57 -0.62 -5.32
CA SER A 58 -18.69 0.33 -5.34
C SER A 58 -19.55 0.17 -6.58
N ARG A 59 -18.93 -0.02 -7.76
CA ARG A 59 -19.66 -0.24 -9.01
C ARG A 59 -20.40 -1.59 -9.01
N CYS A 60 -19.75 -2.66 -8.56
CA CYS A 60 -20.39 -3.98 -8.47
C CYS A 60 -21.59 -3.99 -7.50
N ASP A 61 -21.48 -3.29 -6.37
CA ASP A 61 -22.55 -3.19 -5.39
C ASP A 61 -23.76 -2.45 -6.00
N GLN A 62 -23.53 -1.36 -6.76
CA GLN A 62 -24.57 -0.62 -7.48
C GLN A 62 -25.25 -1.44 -8.60
N ASP A 63 -24.49 -2.22 -9.36
CA ASP A 63 -25.04 -3.08 -10.42
C ASP A 63 -25.88 -4.26 -9.88
N THR A 64 -25.71 -4.62 -8.60
CA THR A 64 -26.45 -5.72 -7.95
C THR A 64 -27.80 -5.27 -7.38
N GLU A 65 -27.99 -3.96 -7.19
CA GLU A 65 -29.23 -3.37 -6.65
C GLU A 65 -30.27 -3.00 -7.74
N HIS A 66 -29.95 -3.23 -9.03
CA HIS A 66 -30.78 -2.96 -10.20
C HIS A 66 -31.24 -4.24 -10.91
#